data_AF-A0A9E1XSG5-F1
#
_entry.id   AF-A0A9E1XSG5-F1
#
_cell.length_a   1.000
_cell.length_b   1.000
_cell.length_c   1.000
_cell.angle_alpha   90.00
_cell.angle_beta   90.00
_cell.angle_gamma   90.00
#
_symmetry.space_group_name_H-M   'P 1'
#
loop_
_entity.id
_entity.type
_entity.pdbx_description
1 polymer ?
#
loop_
_entity_poly.entity_id
_entity_poly.type
_entity_poly.pdbx_seq_one_letter_code
_entity_poly.pdbx_strand_id
1 'polypeptide(L)'
;MTRSRRSPDLSGLNPQQRQGVLATTGPVLLLAGAGTGKTRVVTHRIAHLIATGVEPARILAVTFTNKASREMRERVAALLGRLEAEAVTIGTFHSFCLRILRRHIHLLGYSHSFAICG
;
A
#
# COMPACT_ATOMS: atom_id res chain seq x y z
N MET A 1 0.06 -6.67 24.52
CA MET A 1 1.12 -7.61 24.05
C MET A 1 1.46 -7.26 22.62
N THR A 2 2.53 -6.49 22.40
CA THR A 2 2.97 -6.09 21.05
C THR A 2 3.66 -7.31 20.43
N ARG A 3 3.04 -7.93 19.41
CA ARG A 3 3.73 -8.95 18.60
C ARG A 3 5.02 -8.32 18.06
N SER A 4 6.17 -8.96 18.30
CA SER A 4 7.42 -8.61 17.63
C SER A 4 7.22 -8.82 16.12
N ARG A 5 7.00 -7.72 15.38
CA ARG A 5 6.78 -7.77 13.92
C ARG A 5 8.12 -8.06 13.24
N ARG A 6 8.19 -9.13 12.45
CA ARG A 6 9.42 -9.48 11.71
C ARG A 6 9.74 -8.39 10.69
N SER A 7 10.98 -7.92 10.67
CA SER A 7 11.48 -7.05 9.61
C SER A 7 11.59 -7.80 8.28
N PRO A 8 11.22 -7.18 7.15
CA PRO A 8 11.42 -7.80 5.84
C PRO A 8 12.90 -7.97 5.52
N ASP A 9 13.26 -9.05 4.84
CA ASP A 9 14.60 -9.25 4.30
C ASP A 9 14.86 -8.25 3.16
N LEU A 10 15.94 -7.46 3.29
CA LEU A 10 16.36 -6.46 2.30
C LEU A 10 17.61 -6.88 1.53
N SER A 11 18.19 -8.05 1.82
CA SER A 11 19.45 -8.53 1.23
C SER A 11 19.38 -8.66 -0.30
N GLY A 12 18.21 -9.01 -0.84
CA GLY A 12 17.99 -9.14 -2.27
C GLY A 12 17.75 -7.83 -3.03
N LEU A 13 17.86 -6.66 -2.38
CA LEU A 13 17.69 -5.34 -3.01
C LEU A 13 19.04 -4.73 -3.36
N ASN A 14 19.12 -4.09 -4.54
CA ASN A 14 20.28 -3.26 -4.85
C ASN A 14 20.32 -1.99 -3.98
N PRO A 15 21.44 -1.25 -3.94
CA PRO A 15 21.57 -0.07 -3.07
C PRO A 15 20.48 0.99 -3.25
N GLN A 16 20.09 1.28 -4.50
CA GLN A 16 19.06 2.29 -4.80
C GLN A 16 17.66 1.83 -4.37
N GLN A 17 17.33 0.56 -4.59
CA GLN A 17 16.08 -0.05 -4.12
C GLN A 17 16.02 -0.03 -2.59
N ARG A 18 17.11 -0.41 -1.91
CA ARG A 18 17.22 -0.37 -0.46
C ARG A 18 17.06 1.06 0.08
N GLN A 19 17.68 2.05 -0.55
CA GLN A 19 17.49 3.46 -0.21
C GLN A 19 16.01 3.86 -0.34
N GLY A 20 15.33 3.46 -1.42
CA GLY A 20 13.91 3.73 -1.61
C GLY A 20 13.00 3.10 -0.54
N VAL A 21 13.37 1.93 -0.02
CA VAL A 21 12.68 1.26 1.10
C VAL A 21 12.90 1.96 2.43
N LEU A 22 14.14 2.37 2.71
CA LEU A 22 14.53 2.97 3.99
C LEU A 22 14.17 4.46 4.12
N ALA A 23 13.91 5.14 3.01
CA ALA A 23 13.44 6.53 3.00
C ALA A 23 12.00 6.63 3.52
N THR A 24 11.81 6.57 4.84
CA THR A 24 10.50 6.47 5.49
C THR A 24 9.89 7.82 5.89
N THR A 25 10.70 8.89 5.88
CA THR A 25 10.27 10.25 6.22
C THR A 25 10.25 11.15 4.99
N GLY A 26 9.30 12.09 4.98
CA GLY A 26 9.15 13.07 3.90
C GLY A 26 8.71 12.50 2.54
N PRO A 27 8.51 13.38 1.54
CA PRO A 27 8.14 12.97 0.19
C PRO A 27 9.31 12.28 -0.53
N VAL A 28 9.00 11.21 -1.29
CA VAL A 28 9.99 10.47 -2.08
C VAL A 28 9.43 10.17 -3.47
N LEU A 29 10.21 10.49 -4.51
CA LEU A 29 9.92 10.13 -5.90
C LEU A 29 10.87 9.03 -6.37
N LEU A 30 10.33 7.88 -6.75
CA LEU A 30 11.09 6.76 -7.31
C LEU A 30 11.03 6.78 -8.84
N LEU A 31 12.09 7.29 -9.48
CA LEU A 31 12.26 7.28 -10.93
C LEU A 31 12.96 6.01 -11.37
N ALA A 32 12.29 5.16 -12.15
CA ALA A 32 12.91 3.95 -12.70
C ALA A 32 12.23 3.46 -13.98
N GLY A 33 13.02 2.88 -14.89
CA GLY A 33 12.55 2.28 -16.14
C GLY A 33 11.66 1.05 -15.94
N ALA A 34 11.08 0.51 -17.01
CA ALA A 34 10.35 -0.77 -16.95
C ALA A 34 11.26 -1.91 -16.44
N GLY A 35 10.71 -2.90 -15.74
CA GLY A 35 11.47 -4.06 -15.25
C GLY A 35 12.44 -3.81 -14.07
N THR A 36 12.70 -2.57 -13.68
CA THR A 36 13.68 -2.20 -12.63
C THR A 36 13.27 -2.50 -11.18
N GLY A 37 12.09 -3.11 -10.96
CA GLY A 37 11.64 -3.50 -9.63
C GLY A 37 10.93 -2.42 -8.82
N LYS A 38 10.36 -1.38 -9.43
CA LYS A 38 9.55 -0.34 -8.73
C LYS A 38 8.54 -0.92 -7.73
N THR A 39 7.75 -1.90 -8.19
CA THR A 39 6.74 -2.57 -7.34
C THR A 39 7.40 -3.29 -6.16
N ARG A 40 8.58 -3.87 -6.35
CA ARG A 40 9.34 -4.55 -5.28
C ARG A 40 9.76 -3.55 -4.20
N VAL A 41 10.23 -2.37 -4.59
CA VAL A 41 10.58 -1.29 -3.64
C VAL A 41 9.35 -0.87 -2.85
N VAL A 42 8.22 -0.61 -3.52
CA VAL A 42 6.97 -0.19 -2.85
C VAL A 42 6.49 -1.25 -1.84
N THR A 43 6.49 -2.53 -2.20
CA THR A 43 6.00 -3.59 -1.30
C THR A 43 6.93 -3.81 -0.11
N HIS A 44 8.25 -3.75 -0.31
CA HIS A 44 9.23 -3.83 0.78
C HIS A 44 9.17 -2.60 1.68
N ARG A 45 8.89 -1.41 1.13
CA ARG A 45 8.68 -0.19 1.92
C ARG A 45 7.46 -0.30 2.82
N ILE A 46 6.33 -0.82 2.34
CA ILE A 46 5.15 -1.08 3.17
C ILE A 46 5.50 -2.03 4.31
N ALA A 47 6.17 -3.15 4.00
CA ALA A 47 6.60 -4.12 5.01
C ALA A 47 7.58 -3.52 6.03
N HIS A 48 8.51 -2.69 5.57
CA HIS A 48 9.48 -2.02 6.43
C HIS A 48 8.80 -1.03 7.38
N LEU A 49 7.88 -0.20 6.88
CA LEU A 49 7.09 0.73 7.71
C LEU A 49 6.31 -0.01 8.81
N ILE A 50 5.69 -1.15 8.48
CA ILE A 50 4.93 -1.94 9.45
C ILE A 50 5.85 -2.54 10.52
N ALA A 51 7.01 -3.06 10.11
CA ALA A 51 8.02 -3.60 11.01
C ALA A 51 8.63 -2.53 11.92
N THR A 52 8.73 -1.28 11.47
CA THR A 52 9.23 -0.15 12.28
C THR A 52 8.15 0.52 13.14
N GLY A 53 6.93 -0.05 13.19
CA GLY A 53 5.88 0.34 14.12
C GLY A 53 4.74 1.17 13.53
N VAL A 54 4.72 1.41 12.21
CA VAL A 54 3.54 2.02 11.57
C VAL A 54 2.39 1.02 11.58
N GLU A 55 1.23 1.44 12.08
CA GLU A 55 0.03 0.61 12.01
C GLU A 55 -0.40 0.40 10.54
N PRO A 56 -0.65 -0.85 10.10
CA PRO A 56 -1.03 -1.14 8.70
C PRO A 56 -2.20 -0.30 8.20
N ALA A 57 -3.20 -0.05 9.06
CA ALA A 57 -4.38 0.75 8.74
C ALA A 57 -4.07 2.23 8.42
N ARG A 58 -2.87 2.72 8.77
CA ARG A 58 -2.39 4.07 8.45
C ARG A 58 -1.64 4.15 7.13
N ILE A 59 -1.51 3.03 6.41
CA ILE A 59 -0.83 2.95 5.11
C ILE A 59 -1.87 2.83 4.00
N LEU A 60 -1.77 3.73 3.01
CA LEU A 60 -2.54 3.72 1.78
C LEU A 60 -1.62 3.47 0.59
N ALA A 61 -1.90 2.41 -0.18
CA ALA A 61 -1.26 2.13 -1.45
C ALA A 61 -2.31 2.13 -2.57
N VAL A 62 -2.16 3.06 -3.52
CA VAL A 62 -3.08 3.24 -4.65
C VAL A 62 -2.38 2.94 -5.97
N THR A 63 -3.13 2.37 -6.91
CA THR A 63 -2.69 2.11 -8.28
C THR A 63 -3.83 2.34 -9.28
N PHE A 64 -3.57 2.20 -10.57
CA PHE A 64 -4.55 2.44 -11.62
C PHE A 64 -5.43 1.23 -11.95
N THR A 65 -4.91 0.00 -11.77
CA THR A 65 -5.62 -1.21 -12.20
C THR A 65 -5.89 -2.17 -11.04
N ASN A 66 -7.02 -2.87 -11.13
CA ASN A 66 -7.37 -3.91 -10.15
C ASN A 66 -6.34 -5.06 -10.15
N LYS A 67 -5.73 -5.36 -11.31
CA LYS A 67 -4.66 -6.36 -11.42
C LYS A 67 -3.44 -5.95 -10.60
N ALA A 68 -2.96 -4.72 -10.77
CA ALA A 68 -1.81 -4.22 -10.03
C ALA A 68 -2.07 -4.16 -8.51
N SER A 69 -3.29 -3.81 -8.08
CA SER A 69 -3.62 -3.79 -6.65
C SER A 69 -3.64 -5.19 -6.04
N ARG A 70 -4.14 -6.20 -6.77
CA ARG A 70 -4.11 -7.60 -6.34
C ARG A 70 -2.69 -8.14 -6.23
N GLU A 71 -1.89 -7.96 -7.27
CA GLU A 71 -0.48 -8.38 -7.28
C GLU A 71 0.32 -7.70 -6.16
N MET A 72 0.08 -6.41 -5.91
CA MET A 72 0.72 -5.70 -4.80
C MET A 72 0.32 -6.29 -3.45
N ARG A 73 -0.97 -6.59 -3.25
CA ARG A 73 -1.46 -7.20 -2.01
C ARG A 73 -0.86 -8.58 -1.77
N GLU A 74 -0.78 -9.42 -2.81
CA GLU A 74 -0.14 -10.74 -2.73
C GLU A 74 1.33 -10.63 -2.34
N ARG A 75 2.06 -9.67 -2.92
CA ARG A 75 3.48 -9.41 -2.57
C ARG A 75 3.64 -8.95 -1.12
N VAL A 76 2.76 -8.07 -0.63
CA VAL A 76 2.79 -7.65 0.79
C VAL A 76 2.44 -8.82 1.71
N ALA A 77 1.46 -9.65 1.33
CA ALA A 77 1.10 -10.86 2.08
C ALA A 77 2.22 -11.88 2.13
N ALA A 78 3.02 -12.01 1.07
CA ALA A 78 4.20 -12.87 1.06
C ALA A 78 5.30 -12.38 2.02
N LEU A 79 5.38 -11.07 2.28
CA LEU A 79 6.37 -10.46 3.18
C LEU A 79 5.95 -10.48 4.66
N LEU A 80 4.66 -10.26 4.95
CA LEU A 80 4.15 -10.01 6.31
C LEU A 80 3.09 -11.02 6.79
N GLY A 81 2.58 -11.86 5.90
CA GLY A 81 1.40 -12.69 6.12
C GLY A 81 0.10 -12.00 5.68
N ARG A 82 -0.95 -12.80 5.46
CA ARG A 82 -2.25 -12.34 4.93
C ARG A 82 -2.96 -11.34 5.84
N LEU A 83 -2.97 -11.58 7.15
CA LEU A 83 -3.66 -10.73 8.13
C LEU A 83 -3.14 -9.28 8.10
N GLU A 84 -1.82 -9.11 8.10
CA GLU A 84 -1.18 -7.78 8.05
C GLU A 84 -1.45 -7.11 6.68
N ALA A 85 -1.38 -7.87 5.59
CA ALA A 85 -1.64 -7.34 4.25
C ALA A 85 -3.11 -6.90 4.04
N GLU A 86 -4.06 -7.59 4.67
CA GLU A 86 -5.49 -7.24 4.65
C GLU A 86 -5.77 -5.95 5.45
N ALA A 87 -4.98 -5.70 6.50
CA ALA A 87 -5.09 -4.48 7.30
C ALA A 87 -4.55 -3.23 6.56
N VAL A 88 -3.71 -3.39 5.53
CA VAL A 88 -3.24 -2.28 4.68
C VAL A 88 -4.33 -1.89 3.67
N THR A 89 -4.59 -0.59 3.51
CA THR A 89 -5.50 -0.13 2.45
C THR A 89 -4.77 -0.17 1.10
N ILE A 90 -4.96 -1.25 0.34
CA ILE A 90 -4.42 -1.43 -1.01
C ILE A 90 -5.57 -1.51 -2.03
N GLY A 91 -5.58 -0.61 -3.01
CA GLY A 91 -6.65 -0.56 -4.02
C GLY A 91 -6.35 0.34 -5.21
N THR A 92 -7.36 0.56 -6.05
CA THR A 92 -7.29 1.56 -7.11
C THR A 92 -7.71 2.94 -6.59
N PHE A 93 -7.34 4.01 -7.32
CA PHE A 93 -7.86 5.35 -7.06
C PHE A 93 -9.39 5.36 -6.98
N HIS A 94 -10.08 4.75 -7.95
CA HIS A 94 -11.54 4.64 -7.95
C HIS A 94 -12.08 3.94 -6.71
N SER A 95 -11.50 2.79 -6.31
CA SER A 95 -11.94 2.07 -5.11
C SER A 95 -11.74 2.89 -3.83
N PHE A 96 -10.66 3.66 -3.75
CA PHE A 96 -10.38 4.52 -2.61
C PHE A 96 -11.33 5.71 -2.55
N CYS A 97 -11.52 6.42 -3.66
CA CYS A 97 -12.48 7.52 -3.77
C CYS A 97 -13.90 7.05 -3.44
N LEU A 98 -14.31 5.89 -3.97
CA LEU A 98 -15.61 5.30 -3.65
C LEU A 98 -15.77 5.02 -2.16
N ARG A 99 -14.72 4.51 -1.49
CA ARG A 99 -14.74 4.28 -0.03
C ARG A 99 -14.94 5.58 0.74
N ILE A 100 -14.30 6.67 0.31
CA ILE A 100 -14.50 8.01 0.91
C ILE A 100 -15.95 8.45 0.71
N LEU A 101 -16.47 8.37 -0.52
CA LEU A 101 -17.84 8.76 -0.84
C LEU A 101 -18.83 7.94 -0.02
N ARG A 102 -18.73 6.60 -0.01
CA ARG A 102 -19.63 5.75 0.79
C ARG A 102 -19.72 6.15 2.26
N ARG A 103 -18.64 6.70 2.83
CA ARG A 103 -18.60 7.19 4.22
C ARG A 103 -19.10 8.64 4.37
N HIS A 104 -18.81 9.52 3.41
CA HIS A 104 -18.92 10.97 3.59
C HIS A 104 -19.80 11.68 2.55
N ILE A 105 -20.48 10.96 1.66
CA ILE A 105 -21.24 11.59 0.56
C ILE A 105 -22.40 12.48 1.06
N HIS A 106 -22.91 12.25 2.26
CA HIS A 106 -23.93 13.12 2.90
C HIS A 106 -23.46 14.56 3.05
N LEU A 107 -22.15 14.81 3.16
CA LEU A 107 -21.58 16.17 3.21
C LEU A 107 -21.79 16.95 1.91
N LEU A 108 -22.08 16.25 0.82
CA LEU A 108 -22.40 16.81 -0.49
C LEU A 108 -23.92 16.83 -0.76
N GLY A 109 -24.76 16.49 0.22
CA GLY A 109 -26.21 16.43 0.08
C GLY A 109 -26.75 15.18 -0.63
N TYR A 110 -25.91 14.17 -0.90
CA TYR A 110 -26.36 12.91 -1.51
C TYR A 110 -26.67 11.82 -0.49
N SER A 111 -27.56 10.90 -0.87
CA SER A 111 -27.79 9.67 -0.12
C SER A 111 -26.59 8.72 -0.16
N HIS A 112 -26.38 7.97 0.92
CA HIS A 112 -25.42 6.87 0.98
C HIS A 112 -25.71 5.74 -0.02
N SER A 113 -26.95 5.65 -0.52
CA SER A 113 -27.43 4.64 -1.48
C SER A 113 -27.20 4.99 -2.95
N PHE A 114 -26.25 5.88 -3.28
CA PHE A 114 -25.96 6.23 -4.67
C PHE A 114 -25.48 5.03 -5.51
N ALA A 115 -25.84 5.04 -6.79
CA ALA A 115 -25.37 4.09 -7.79
C ALA A 115 -24.10 4.60 -8.49
N ILE A 116 -23.29 3.65 -8.98
CA ILE A 116 -22.17 3.96 -9.86
C ILE A 116 -22.64 3.62 -11.26
N CYS A 117 -22.76 4.63 -12.13
CA CYS A 117 -23.04 4.42 -13.54
C CYS A 117 -21.71 4.11 -14.24
N GLY A 118 -21.67 3.01 -14.98
CA GLY A 118 -20.51 2.55 -15.75
C GLY A 118 -20.78 2.59 -17.23
#